data_AF-A0A0C2XHE6-F1
#
_entry.id   AF-A0A0C2XHE6-F1
#
_cell.length_a   1.000
_cell.length_b   1.000
_cell.length_c   1.000
_cell.angle_alpha   90.00
_cell.angle_beta   90.00
_cell.angle_gamma   90.00
#
_symmetry.space_group_name_H-M   'P 1'
#
loop_
_entity.id
_entity.type
_entity.pdbx_description
1 polymer ?
#
loop_
_entity_poly.entity_id
_entity_poly.type
_entity_poly.pdbx_seq_one_letter_code
_entity_poly.pdbx_strand_id
1 'polypeptide(L)' 'SQIRSRITVCKRLKLKCDRRNPCGSCTKRDTVSRCIYSPAAAEKVDLHSLNNRLIQVEATLSLIT' A
#
# COMPACT_ATOMS: atom_id res chain seq x y z
N SER A 1 -8.36 -9.80 20.73
CA SER A 1 -7.27 -8.84 20.46
C SER A 1 -7.47 -8.20 19.09
N GLN A 2 -7.88 -6.93 19.03
CA GLN A 2 -8.26 -6.26 17.78
C GLN A 2 -7.00 -5.90 16.96
N ILE A 3 -6.63 -6.75 15.99
CA ILE A 3 -5.50 -6.51 15.07
C ILE A 3 -5.90 -5.38 14.12
N ARG A 4 -5.71 -4.13 14.56
CA ARG A 4 -5.86 -2.98 13.68
C ARG A 4 -4.70 -3.01 12.68
N SER A 5 -5.02 -3.05 11.38
CA SER A 5 -4.16 -2.85 10.19
C SER A 5 -3.32 -1.55 10.24
N ARG A 6 -2.57 -1.30 11.33
CA ARG A 6 -1.74 -0.10 11.48
C ARG A 6 -0.39 -0.37 10.86
N ILE A 7 -0.12 0.34 9.77
CA ILE A 7 1.22 0.72 9.36
C ILE A 7 1.79 1.58 10.51
N THR A 8 2.45 0.98 11.49
CA THR A 8 2.63 1.56 12.84
C THR A 8 3.43 2.86 12.84
N VAL A 9 4.53 2.94 12.09
CA VAL A 9 5.39 4.14 12.07
C VAL A 9 4.81 5.23 11.19
N CYS A 10 4.52 4.94 9.92
CA CYS A 10 4.03 5.98 9.00
C CYS A 10 2.67 6.52 9.43
N LYS A 11 1.76 5.67 9.95
CA LYS A 11 0.45 6.14 10.45
C LYS A 11 0.60 7.02 11.68
N ARG A 12 1.48 6.66 12.64
CA ARG A 12 1.75 7.47 13.84
C ARG A 12 2.35 8.82 13.46
N LEU A 13 3.26 8.83 12.49
CA LEU A 13 3.95 10.03 12.01
C LEU A 13 3.18 10.80 10.93
N LYS A 14 1.95 10.36 10.57
CA LYS A 14 1.13 10.94 9.49
C LYS A 14 1.87 11.07 8.14
N LEU A 15 2.73 10.11 7.81
CA LEU A 15 3.50 10.08 6.57
C LEU A 15 2.77 9.28 5.48
N LYS A 16 2.94 9.66 4.22
CA LYS A 16 2.58 8.81 3.08
C LYS A 16 3.45 7.55 3.11
N CYS A 17 2.81 6.38 3.09
CA CYS A 17 3.48 5.09 3.06
C CYS A 17 3.32 4.47 1.67
N ASP A 18 4.43 4.13 1.02
CA ASP A 18 4.47 3.46 -0.29
C ASP A 18 4.26 1.94 -0.19
N ARG A 19 4.03 1.42 1.04
CA ARG A 19 3.77 0.01 1.35
C ARG A 19 4.84 -0.98 0.90
N ARG A 20 6.03 -0.52 0.51
CA ARG A 20 7.20 -1.38 0.31
C ARG A 20 7.71 -1.89 1.66
N ASN A 21 8.49 -2.98 1.64
CA ASN A 21 9.07 -3.56 2.84
C ASN A 21 10.60 -3.64 2.72
N PRO A 22 11.37 -2.72 3.35
CA PRO A 22 10.90 -1.55 4.10
C PRO A 22 10.36 -0.43 3.19
N CYS A 23 9.53 0.44 3.76
CA CYS A 23 8.90 1.52 3.00
C CYS A 23 9.89 2.68 2.78
N GLY A 24 9.79 3.39 1.66
CA GLY A 24 10.75 4.46 1.33
C GLY A 24 10.78 5.58 2.37
N SER A 25 9.65 5.89 3.00
CA SER A 25 9.55 6.87 4.09
C SER A 25 10.30 6.44 5.35
N CYS A 26 10.32 5.13 5.67
CA CYS A 26 11.06 4.60 6.81
C CYS A 26 12.56 4.50 6.51
N THR A 27 12.94 4.17 5.28
CA THR A 27 14.34 4.18 4.83
C THR A 27 14.95 5.58 4.93
N LYS A 28 14.27 6.61 4.40
CA LYS A 28 14.74 8.00 4.44
C LYS A 28 14.89 8.61 5.84
N ARG A 29 14.21 8.05 6.83
CA ARG A 29 14.16 8.57 8.21
C ARG A 29 14.88 7.66 9.22
N ASP A 30 15.60 6.66 8.72
CA ASP A 30 16.31 5.68 9.55
C ASP A 30 15.42 4.99 10.61
N THR A 31 14.21 4.62 10.20
CA THR A 31 13.23 3.91 11.06
C THR A 31 12.87 2.54 10.50
N VAL A 32 13.76 1.96 9.71
CA VAL A 32 13.60 0.68 9.01
C VAL A 32 13.23 -0.45 9.97
N SER A 33 13.91 -0.53 11.12
CA SER A 33 13.67 -1.54 12.16
C SER A 33 12.26 -1.53 12.76
N ARG A 34 11.53 -0.41 12.60
CA ARG A 34 10.16 -0.22 13.09
C ARG A 34 9.12 -0.27 11.96
N CYS A 35 9.54 -0.46 10.71
CA CYS A 35 8.69 -0.56 9.54
C CYS A 35 8.09 -1.98 9.43
N ILE A 36 7.16 -2.31 10.32
CA ILE A 36 6.58 -3.65 10.40
C ILE A 36 5.12 -3.59 9.94
N TYR A 37 4.78 -4.43 8.98
CA TYR A 37 3.41 -4.62 8.50
C TYR A 37 2.83 -5.87 9.13
N SER A 38 1.58 -5.79 9.60
CA SER A 38 0.82 -7.01 9.92
C SER A 38 0.51 -7.78 8.62
N PRO A 39 0.40 -9.12 8.64
CA PRO A 39 0.04 -9.90 7.46
C PRO A 39 -1.21 -9.38 6.73
N ALA A 40 -2.28 -9.11 7.48
CA ALA A 40 -3.53 -8.52 6.95
C ALA A 40 -3.36 -7.12 6.31
N ALA A 41 -2.26 -6.41 6.59
CA ALA A 41 -1.96 -5.11 5.99
C ALA A 41 -1.06 -5.27 4.75
N ALA A 42 -0.23 -6.32 4.69
CA ALA A 42 0.53 -6.69 3.51
C ALA A 42 -0.39 -7.20 2.40
N GLU A 43 -1.48 -7.89 2.76
CA GLU A 43 -2.50 -8.40 1.83
C GLU A 43 -3.48 -7.33 1.33
N LYS A 44 -3.41 -6.09 1.80
CA LYS A 44 -4.31 -5.03 1.33
C LYS A 44 -3.98 -4.64 -0.10
N VAL A 45 -4.72 -5.24 -1.03
CA VAL A 45 -4.85 -4.79 -2.41
C VAL A 45 -5.39 -3.35 -2.44
N ASP A 46 -4.73 -2.48 -3.21
CA ASP A 46 -5.18 -1.11 -3.41
C ASP A 46 -6.31 -1.07 -4.45
N LEU A 47 -7.55 -0.98 -3.97
CA LEU A 47 -8.75 -0.99 -4.82
C LEU A 47 -8.75 0.13 -5.86
N HIS A 48 -8.22 1.31 -5.52
CA HIS A 48 -8.15 2.42 -6.47
C HIS A 48 -7.19 2.12 -7.63
N SER A 49 -5.99 1.61 -7.34
CA SER A 49 -5.07 1.16 -8.37
C SER A 49 -5.66 0.04 -9.23
N LEU A 50 -6.39 -0.90 -8.62
CA LEU A 50 -7.05 -1.97 -9.35
C LEU A 50 -8.14 -1.43 -10.29
N ASN A 51 -8.98 -0.53 -9.80
CA ASN A 51 -10.03 0.12 -10.59
C ASN A 51 -9.44 0.88 -11.79
N ASN A 52 -8.37 1.64 -11.58
CA ASN A 52 -7.72 2.37 -12.66
C ASN A 52 -7.14 1.43 -13.72
N ARG A 53 -6.57 0.29 -13.30
CA ARG A 53 -6.08 -0.74 -14.22
C ARG A 53 -7.23 -1.42 -14.98
N LEU A 54 -8.36 -1.69 -14.32
CA LEU A 54 -9.55 -2.26 -14.96
C LEU A 54 -10.11 -1.32 -16.03
N ILE A 55 -10.26 -0.03 -15.72
CA ILE A 55 -10.71 0.97 -16.70
C ILE A 55 -9.84 0.96 -17.96
N GLN A 56 -8.52 0.86 -17.81
CA GLN A 56 -7.59 0.79 -18.96
C GLN A 56 -7.77 -0.50 -19.77
N VAL A 57 -7.96 -1.63 -19.09
CA VAL A 57 -8.23 -2.93 -19.74
C VAL A 57 -9.55 -2.88 -20.50
N GLU A 58 -10.62 -2.38 -19.89
CA GLU A 58 -11.94 -2.23 -20.51
C GLU A 58 -11.90 -1.30 -21.72
N ALA A 59 -11.21 -0.16 -21.60
CA ALA A 59 -11.01 0.77 -22.72
C ALA A 59 -10.25 0.11 -23.89
N THR A 60 -9.25 -0.71 -23.59
CA THR A 60 -8.48 -1.43 -24.61
C THR A 60 -9.33 -2.52 -25.29
N LEU A 61 -10.11 -3.27 -24.51
CA LEU A 61 -11.02 -4.30 -25.03
C LEU A 61 -12.05 -3.69 -25.98
N SER A 62 -12.64 -2.54 -25.62
CA SER A 62 -13.60 -1.81 -26.45
C SER A 62 -13.05 -1.40 -27.84
N LEU A 63 -11.73 -1.31 -28.01
CA LEU A 63 -11.12 -0.97 -29.30
C LEU A 63 -10.91 -2.19 -30.22
N ILE A 64 -10.94 -3.41 -29.67
CA ILE A 64 -10.61 -4.64 -30.39
C ILE A 64 -11.81 -5.59 -30.57
N THR A 65 -12.94 -5.29 -29.93
CA THR A 65 -14.24 -5.97 -30.09
C THR A 65 -15.23 -5.05 -30.76
#